data_AF-A0A0S8AZ13-F1
#
_entry.id   AF-A0A0S8AZ13-F1
#
_cell.length_a   1.000
_cell.length_b   1.000
_cell.length_c   1.000
_cell.angle_alpha   90.00
_cell.angle_beta   90.00
_cell.angle_gamma   90.00
#
_symmetry.space_group_name_H-M   'P 1'
#
loop_
_entity.id
_entity.type
_entity.pdbx_description
1 polymer ?
#
loop_
_entity_poly.entity_id
_entity_poly.type
_entity_poly.pdbx_seq_one_letter_code
_entity_poly.pdbx_strand_id
1 'polypeptide(L)'
;MTITVYPPYGSMPTNALYTQYTGMQTDAFGRLRISQPYTLFDSQNRYQADPAFSQSTSTGGTATFVQDRACIDMATTTSSGSAVVLQTRRVFSYQPGKSFLFLATFVMNEPKANLRQRVGLFSVNDGVFFQVNDSTKSFVIRSSTSGSPSDTRTVNQADWNQDRLDGTGPSGLTL
;
A
#
# COMPACT_ATOMS: atom_id res chain seq x y z
N MET A 1 -25.45 -10.64 -38.22
CA MET A 1 -24.60 -10.08 -39.30
C MET A 1 -23.88 -8.88 -38.73
N THR A 2 -22.55 -8.89 -38.71
CA THR A 2 -21.76 -7.72 -38.31
C THR A 2 -21.25 -7.10 -39.60
N ILE A 3 -21.71 -5.89 -39.94
CA ILE A 3 -21.16 -5.15 -41.09
C ILE A 3 -19.81 -4.58 -40.67
N THR A 4 -18.75 -5.03 -41.33
CA THR A 4 -17.43 -4.40 -41.25
C THR A 4 -17.39 -3.26 -42.25
N VAL A 5 -17.27 -2.02 -41.76
CA VAL A 5 -17.21 -0.83 -42.61
C VAL A 5 -15.79 -0.69 -43.18
N TYR A 6 -15.66 -0.49 -44.49
CA TYR A 6 -14.39 -0.21 -45.15
C TYR A 6 -14.41 1.19 -45.80
N PRO A 7 -13.42 2.04 -45.52
CA PRO A 7 -12.27 1.77 -44.64
C PRO A 7 -12.69 1.82 -43.16
N PRO A 8 -11.93 1.19 -42.23
CA PRO A 8 -12.33 1.10 -40.83
C PRO A 8 -12.60 2.48 -40.20
N TYR A 9 -13.53 2.56 -39.24
CA TYR A 9 -13.73 3.79 -38.48
C TYR A 9 -12.40 4.27 -37.86
N GLY A 10 -12.11 5.57 -38.00
CA GLY A 10 -10.86 6.20 -37.58
C GLY A 10 -9.76 6.25 -38.65
N SER A 11 -9.95 5.63 -39.83
CA SER A 11 -8.90 5.55 -40.85
C SER A 11 -8.84 6.76 -41.81
N MET A 12 -9.87 7.62 -41.83
CA MET A 12 -9.95 8.79 -42.70
C MET A 12 -10.68 9.94 -41.99
N PRO A 13 -10.39 11.22 -42.31
CA PRO A 13 -11.09 12.37 -41.72
C PRO A 13 -12.62 12.36 -41.94
N THR A 14 -13.06 11.75 -43.03
CA THR A 14 -14.47 11.55 -43.40
C THR A 14 -15.13 10.36 -42.70
N ASN A 15 -14.36 9.54 -41.96
CA ASN A 15 -14.83 8.37 -41.24
C ASN A 15 -14.24 8.33 -39.82
N ALA A 16 -14.42 9.39 -39.04
CA ALA A 16 -13.84 9.49 -37.70
C ALA A 16 -14.55 8.60 -36.67
N LEU A 17 -13.77 7.99 -35.76
CA LEU A 17 -14.29 7.34 -34.56
C LEU A 17 -14.32 8.37 -33.42
N TYR A 18 -15.51 8.73 -32.96
CA TYR A 18 -15.68 9.70 -31.88
C TYR A 18 -15.59 9.01 -30.52
N THR A 19 -14.57 9.36 -29.72
CA THR A 19 -14.55 9.02 -28.29
C THR A 19 -15.54 9.92 -27.55
N GLN A 20 -16.53 9.30 -26.91
CA GLN A 20 -17.43 10.02 -25.99
C GLN A 20 -16.85 9.97 -24.58
N TYR A 21 -16.65 11.14 -23.98
CA TYR A 21 -16.31 11.26 -22.57
C TYR A 21 -17.61 11.33 -21.75
N THR A 22 -17.75 10.43 -20.77
CA THR A 22 -18.92 10.33 -19.89
C THR A 22 -18.89 11.40 -18.79
N GLY A 23 -20.00 11.62 -18.09
CA GLY A 23 -20.18 12.74 -17.15
C GLY A 23 -19.19 12.83 -15.97
N MET A 24 -18.45 11.76 -15.66
CA MET A 24 -17.37 11.81 -14.65
C MET A 24 -16.02 12.27 -15.21
N GLN A 25 -15.86 12.24 -16.53
CA GLN A 25 -14.62 12.56 -17.22
C GLN A 25 -14.55 14.04 -17.63
N THR A 26 -15.69 14.74 -17.72
CA THR A 26 -15.76 16.16 -18.10
C THR A 26 -16.26 17.05 -16.95
N ASP A 27 -15.82 18.31 -16.92
CA ASP A 27 -16.35 19.33 -16.01
C ASP A 27 -17.71 19.87 -16.50
N ALA A 28 -18.33 20.76 -15.72
CA ALA A 28 -19.62 21.36 -16.08
C ALA A 28 -19.58 22.23 -17.36
N PHE A 29 -18.39 22.51 -17.89
CA PHE A 29 -18.16 23.30 -19.11
C PHE A 29 -17.65 22.43 -20.28
N GLY A 30 -17.68 21.10 -20.13
CA GLY A 30 -17.26 20.16 -21.19
C GLY A 30 -15.74 19.98 -21.34
N ARG A 31 -14.93 20.48 -20.40
CA ARG A 31 -13.47 20.28 -20.40
C ARG A 31 -13.13 18.91 -19.79
N LEU A 32 -12.14 18.22 -20.34
CA LEU A 32 -11.65 16.96 -19.77
C LEU A 32 -11.04 17.22 -18.39
N ARG A 33 -11.51 16.49 -17.38
CA ARG A 33 -10.91 16.49 -16.04
C ARG A 33 -9.60 15.73 -16.10
N ILE A 34 -8.53 16.35 -15.62
CA ILE A 34 -7.23 15.70 -15.44
C ILE A 34 -6.97 15.54 -13.95
N SER A 35 -6.38 14.40 -13.58
CA SER A 35 -5.79 14.22 -12.24
C SER A 35 -4.30 14.51 -12.36
N GLN A 36 -3.79 15.35 -11.47
CA GLN A 36 -2.35 15.63 -11.36
C GLN A 36 -1.89 15.13 -9.98
N PRO A 37 -1.44 13.87 -9.88
CA PRO A 37 -0.89 13.34 -8.64
C PRO A 37 0.29 14.19 -8.17
N TYR A 38 0.30 14.52 -6.89
CA TYR A 38 1.41 15.24 -6.27
C TYR A 38 2.12 14.30 -5.29
N THR A 39 3.37 13.95 -5.60
CA THR A 39 4.19 13.08 -4.76
C THR A 39 4.65 13.85 -3.53
N LEU A 40 4.10 13.50 -2.36
CA LEU A 40 4.50 14.10 -1.08
C LEU A 40 5.85 13.57 -0.58
N PHE A 41 6.18 12.33 -0.98
CA PHE A 41 7.37 11.61 -0.54
C PHE A 41 7.70 10.51 -1.52
N ASP A 42 8.99 10.37 -1.80
CA ASP A 42 9.55 9.28 -2.56
C ASP A 42 10.85 8.86 -1.86
N SER A 43 11.09 7.56 -1.80
CA SER A 43 12.21 6.98 -1.08
C SER A 43 12.83 5.83 -1.86
N GLN A 44 14.15 5.75 -1.80
CA GLN A 44 14.91 4.65 -2.35
C GLN A 44 16.10 4.32 -1.46
N ASN A 45 16.40 3.04 -1.31
CA ASN A 45 17.63 2.57 -0.66
C ASN A 45 18.69 2.19 -1.71
N ARG A 46 18.76 2.92 -2.82
CA ARG A 46 19.74 2.64 -3.87
C ARG A 46 21.12 3.11 -3.39
N TYR A 47 22.08 2.19 -3.31
CA TYR A 47 23.46 2.38 -2.84
C TYR A 47 23.65 2.72 -1.35
N GLN A 48 22.65 3.28 -0.68
CA GLN A 48 22.68 3.56 0.75
C GLN A 48 21.28 3.52 1.36
N ALA A 49 21.21 3.43 2.69
CA ALA A 49 19.97 3.65 3.42
C ALA A 49 19.45 5.08 3.21
N ASP A 50 18.15 5.23 2.99
CA ASP A 50 17.53 6.54 2.81
C ASP A 50 17.59 7.37 4.11
N PRO A 51 18.22 8.57 4.09
CA PRO A 51 18.34 9.42 5.28
C PRO A 51 16.99 9.99 5.75
N ALA A 52 15.92 9.89 4.96
CA ALA A 52 14.59 10.34 5.35
C ALA A 52 13.92 9.44 6.42
N PHE A 53 14.52 8.28 6.75
CA PHE A 53 13.99 7.36 7.75
C PHE A 53 14.77 7.39 9.07
N SER A 54 14.04 7.37 10.18
CA SER A 54 14.56 7.03 11.50
C SER A 54 14.36 5.54 11.77
N GLN A 55 15.27 4.98 12.55
CA GLN A 55 15.28 3.58 12.96
C GLN A 55 15.26 3.53 14.47
N SER A 56 14.46 2.64 15.05
CA SER A 56 14.43 2.37 16.48
C SER A 56 14.54 0.86 16.68
N THR A 57 15.44 0.43 17.56
CA THR A 57 15.64 -0.99 17.89
C THR A 57 15.56 -1.21 19.39
N SER A 58 15.14 -2.42 19.78
CA SER A 58 15.07 -2.88 21.16
C SER A 58 15.47 -4.35 21.23
N THR A 59 16.10 -4.74 22.34
CA THR A 59 16.43 -6.13 22.70
C THR A 59 16.91 -6.99 21.51
N GLY A 60 18.05 -6.63 20.93
CA GLY A 60 18.67 -7.38 19.83
C GLY A 60 17.99 -7.24 18.46
N GLY A 61 17.00 -6.36 18.31
CA GLY A 61 16.49 -5.97 17.00
C GLY A 61 17.55 -5.23 16.19
N THR A 62 17.58 -5.45 14.88
CA THR A 62 18.54 -4.81 13.97
C THR A 62 17.85 -4.25 12.74
N ALA A 63 18.42 -3.18 12.20
CA ALA A 63 18.11 -2.65 10.88
C ALA A 63 19.43 -2.44 10.13
N THR A 64 19.60 -3.11 9.01
CA THR A 64 20.87 -3.16 8.28
C THR A 64 20.63 -2.91 6.81
N PHE A 65 21.39 -1.99 6.22
CA PHE A 65 21.35 -1.78 4.79
C PHE A 65 22.01 -2.94 4.05
N VAL A 66 21.28 -3.56 3.12
CA VAL A 66 21.79 -4.65 2.28
C VAL A 66 21.97 -4.13 0.86
N GLN A 67 23.22 -3.88 0.49
CA GLN A 67 23.58 -3.24 -0.78
C GLN A 67 23.07 -4.02 -2.00
N ASP A 68 23.24 -5.35 -2.02
CA ASP A 68 22.86 -6.19 -3.16
C ASP A 68 21.35 -6.24 -3.42
N ARG A 69 20.55 -5.93 -2.40
CA ARG A 69 19.08 -5.90 -2.47
C ARG A 69 18.50 -4.49 -2.50
N ALA A 70 19.35 -3.47 -2.30
CA ALA A 70 18.94 -2.08 -2.13
C ALA A 70 17.76 -1.95 -1.15
N CYS A 71 17.86 -2.58 0.02
CA CYS A 71 16.80 -2.62 1.03
C CYS A 71 17.37 -2.49 2.46
N ILE A 72 16.48 -2.20 3.41
CA ILE A 72 16.77 -2.32 4.83
C ILE A 72 16.28 -3.70 5.28
N ASP A 73 17.21 -4.55 5.70
CA ASP A 73 16.89 -5.80 6.37
C ASP A 73 16.61 -5.53 7.85
N MET A 74 15.45 -5.99 8.31
CA MET A 74 14.95 -5.77 9.66
C MET A 74 14.82 -7.12 10.36
N ALA A 75 15.62 -7.36 11.39
CA ALA A 75 15.61 -8.61 12.12
C ALA A 75 15.26 -8.42 13.61
N THR A 76 14.68 -9.44 14.19
CA THR A 76 14.40 -9.58 15.63
C THR A 76 14.88 -10.95 16.09
N THR A 77 15.06 -11.10 17.40
CA THR A 77 15.47 -12.36 18.02
C THR A 77 14.31 -12.97 18.82
N THR A 78 14.52 -14.15 19.40
CA THR A 78 13.54 -14.79 20.30
C THR A 78 13.48 -14.15 21.69
N SER A 79 14.37 -13.20 21.99
CA SER A 79 14.36 -12.47 23.26
C SER A 79 13.11 -11.60 23.38
N SER A 80 12.47 -11.65 24.54
CA SER A 80 11.26 -10.87 24.81
C SER A 80 11.51 -9.37 24.62
N GLY A 81 10.61 -8.71 23.87
CA GLY A 81 10.73 -7.29 23.54
C GLY A 81 11.73 -6.97 22.43
N SER A 82 12.24 -7.97 21.69
CA SER A 82 13.02 -7.73 20.48
C SER A 82 12.16 -7.03 19.44
N ALA A 83 12.58 -5.84 19.01
CA ALA A 83 11.80 -5.02 18.08
C ALA A 83 12.71 -4.15 17.21
N VAL A 84 12.22 -3.88 16.01
CA VAL A 84 12.80 -2.90 15.08
C VAL A 84 11.65 -2.15 14.42
N VAL A 85 11.78 -0.83 14.31
CA VAL A 85 10.82 0.05 13.66
C VAL A 85 11.59 0.98 12.73
N LEU A 86 11.15 1.05 11.48
CA LEU A 86 11.61 2.01 10.49
C LEU A 86 10.46 2.98 10.18
N GLN A 87 10.69 4.28 10.35
CA GLN A 87 9.66 5.31 10.19
C GLN A 87 10.21 6.51 9.42
N THR A 88 9.41 7.14 8.57
CA THR A 88 9.78 8.42 7.97
C THR A 88 9.92 9.50 9.03
N ARG A 89 10.92 10.37 8.88
CA ARG A 89 11.07 11.59 9.70
C ARG A 89 9.91 12.56 9.49
N ARG A 90 9.33 12.56 8.29
CA ARG A 90 8.17 13.38 7.94
C ARG A 90 6.88 12.62 8.25
N VAL A 91 5.94 13.32 8.87
CA VAL A 91 4.56 12.87 9.05
C VAL A 91 3.71 13.38 7.89
N PHE A 92 2.86 12.51 7.35
CA PHE A 92 1.93 12.84 6.28
C PHE A 92 0.50 12.90 6.84
N SER A 93 0.11 14.07 7.31
CA SER A 93 -1.24 14.29 7.82
C SER A 93 -2.28 14.17 6.70
N TYR A 94 -3.43 13.59 7.03
CA TYR A 94 -4.58 13.56 6.13
C TYR A 94 -4.96 14.98 5.70
N GLN A 95 -5.19 15.16 4.39
CA GLN A 95 -5.69 16.41 3.82
C GLN A 95 -7.16 16.21 3.42
N PRO A 96 -8.11 16.84 4.12
CA PRO A 96 -9.53 16.71 3.79
C PRO A 96 -9.82 17.01 2.32
N GLY A 97 -10.65 16.18 1.69
CA GLY A 97 -11.05 16.36 0.29
C GLY A 97 -10.01 15.87 -0.73
N LYS A 98 -8.92 15.22 -0.28
CA LYS A 98 -7.94 14.60 -1.18
C LYS A 98 -7.78 13.12 -0.90
N SER A 99 -7.65 12.34 -1.97
CA SER A 99 -7.20 10.96 -1.90
C SER A 99 -5.75 10.91 -1.45
N PHE A 100 -5.40 9.87 -0.68
CA PHE A 100 -4.03 9.61 -0.28
C PHE A 100 -3.64 8.20 -0.70
N LEU A 101 -2.55 8.09 -1.48
CA LEU A 101 -2.04 6.82 -1.99
C LEU A 101 -0.69 6.53 -1.33
N PHE A 102 -0.57 5.32 -0.78
CA PHE A 102 0.66 4.78 -0.22
C PHE A 102 1.07 3.56 -1.04
N LEU A 103 2.33 3.55 -1.46
CA LEU A 103 2.95 2.43 -2.16
C LEU A 103 4.21 2.04 -1.39
N ALA A 104 4.35 0.75 -1.07
CA ALA A 104 5.53 0.21 -0.45
C ALA A 104 5.83 -1.18 -0.99
N THR A 105 7.12 -1.46 -1.21
CA THR A 105 7.64 -2.79 -1.52
C THR A 105 8.23 -3.37 -0.26
N PHE A 106 7.79 -4.56 0.12
CA PHE A 106 8.24 -5.23 1.34
C PHE A 106 8.20 -6.74 1.16
N VAL A 107 8.99 -7.45 1.96
CA VAL A 107 8.93 -8.90 2.12
C VAL A 107 8.85 -9.17 3.62
N MET A 108 7.76 -9.78 4.06
CA MET A 108 7.61 -10.20 5.45
C MET A 108 8.26 -11.58 5.63
N ASN A 109 8.76 -11.83 6.84
CA ASN A 109 9.15 -13.17 7.26
C ASN A 109 7.91 -14.08 7.29
N GLU A 110 8.14 -15.39 7.18
CA GLU A 110 7.10 -16.39 7.30
C GLU A 110 6.32 -16.22 8.62
N PRO A 111 4.97 -16.20 8.60
CA PRO A 111 4.15 -16.08 9.80
C PRO A 111 4.47 -17.18 10.81
N LYS A 112 4.66 -16.81 12.08
CA LYS A 112 4.99 -17.75 13.17
C LYS A 112 4.54 -17.20 14.52
N ALA A 113 4.37 -18.08 15.49
CA ALA A 113 3.95 -17.69 16.84
C ALA A 113 4.88 -16.62 17.45
N ASN A 114 4.29 -15.61 18.10
CA ASN A 114 4.97 -14.48 18.74
C ASN A 114 5.69 -13.52 17.78
N LEU A 115 5.41 -13.59 16.48
CA LEU A 115 5.91 -12.63 15.50
C LEU A 115 4.84 -11.59 15.18
N ARG A 116 5.25 -10.31 15.14
CA ARG A 116 4.42 -9.23 14.63
C ARG A 116 5.18 -8.42 13.59
N GLN A 117 4.58 -8.23 12.43
CA GLN A 117 5.14 -7.45 11.32
C GLN A 117 4.05 -6.52 10.79
N ARG A 118 4.42 -5.27 10.47
CA ARG A 118 3.47 -4.25 10.00
C ARG A 118 4.09 -3.36 8.95
N VAL A 119 3.27 -2.96 7.98
CA VAL A 119 3.62 -1.99 6.94
C VAL A 119 2.40 -1.15 6.60
N GLY A 120 2.56 0.17 6.53
CA GLY A 120 1.47 1.08 6.20
C GLY A 120 1.68 2.49 6.74
N LEU A 121 0.59 3.24 6.77
CA LEU A 121 0.52 4.61 7.26
C LEU A 121 -0.08 4.60 8.67
N PHE A 122 0.78 4.50 9.68
CA PHE A 122 0.29 4.37 11.06
C PHE A 122 1.26 4.93 12.10
N SER A 123 0.69 5.16 13.27
CA SER A 123 1.36 5.48 14.51
C SER A 123 0.98 4.46 15.57
N VAL A 124 1.43 4.66 16.81
CA VAL A 124 0.99 3.85 17.95
C VAL A 124 -0.53 3.91 18.13
N ASN A 125 -1.15 5.06 17.85
CA ASN A 125 -2.54 5.34 18.21
C ASN A 125 -3.54 5.18 17.07
N ASP A 126 -3.12 5.46 15.84
CA ASP A 126 -4.02 5.58 14.68
C ASP A 126 -3.31 5.19 13.39
N GLY A 127 -4.07 4.69 12.41
CA GLY A 127 -3.57 4.49 11.06
C GLY A 127 -4.23 3.36 10.30
N VAL A 128 -3.69 3.09 9.11
CA VAL A 128 -4.09 1.99 8.23
C VAL A 128 -2.85 1.20 7.83
N PHE A 129 -2.87 -0.11 8.08
CA PHE A 129 -1.71 -0.96 7.82
C PHE A 129 -2.10 -2.40 7.50
N PHE A 130 -1.22 -3.07 6.76
CA PHE A 130 -1.21 -4.52 6.65
C PHE A 130 -0.37 -5.09 7.80
N GLN A 131 -0.83 -6.17 8.40
CA GLN A 131 -0.10 -6.86 9.46
C GLN A 131 -0.05 -8.37 9.27
N VAL A 132 1.02 -8.95 9.80
CA VAL A 132 1.07 -10.34 10.27
C VAL A 132 1.16 -10.27 11.79
N ASN A 133 0.21 -10.87 12.48
CA ASN A 133 0.30 -11.08 13.92
C ASN A 133 0.13 -12.57 14.18
N ASP A 134 1.16 -13.18 14.75
CA ASP A 134 1.34 -14.62 14.84
C ASP A 134 1.29 -15.27 13.45
N SER A 135 0.26 -16.07 13.17
CA SER A 135 0.03 -16.73 11.89
C SER A 135 -1.04 -16.03 11.03
N THR A 136 -1.61 -14.91 11.48
CA THR A 136 -2.76 -14.27 10.81
C THR A 136 -2.33 -13.02 10.07
N LYS A 137 -2.58 -13.02 8.75
CA LYS A 137 -2.50 -11.84 7.89
C LYS A 137 -3.81 -11.05 7.98
N SER A 138 -3.73 -9.73 8.08
CA SER A 138 -4.92 -8.88 8.11
C SER A 138 -4.66 -7.44 7.66
N PHE A 139 -5.71 -6.78 7.17
CA PHE A 139 -5.75 -5.33 7.06
C PHE A 139 -6.38 -4.73 8.32
N VAL A 140 -5.81 -3.64 8.83
CA VAL A 140 -6.26 -3.01 10.08
C VAL A 140 -6.45 -1.52 9.88
N ILE A 141 -7.58 -1.01 10.35
CA ILE A 141 -7.79 0.41 10.59
C ILE A 141 -7.79 0.61 12.11
N ARG A 142 -6.72 1.22 12.61
CA ARG A 142 -6.58 1.56 14.02
C ARG A 142 -7.13 2.96 14.27
N SER A 143 -7.93 3.10 15.33
CA SER A 143 -8.42 4.41 15.79
C SER A 143 -8.36 4.55 17.31
N SER A 144 -7.90 5.72 17.77
CA SER A 144 -7.86 6.10 19.18
C SER A 144 -9.02 7.01 19.61
N THR A 145 -10.04 7.19 18.76
CA THR A 145 -11.19 8.08 19.00
C THR A 145 -12.02 7.75 20.24
N SER A 146 -11.91 6.52 20.76
CA SER A 146 -12.53 6.09 22.02
C SER A 146 -11.73 6.46 23.28
N GLY A 147 -10.62 7.21 23.14
CA GLY A 147 -9.69 7.54 24.23
C GLY A 147 -8.55 6.54 24.39
N SER A 148 -8.57 5.41 23.66
CA SER A 148 -7.46 4.45 23.59
C SER A 148 -7.40 3.79 22.20
N PRO A 149 -6.22 3.31 21.75
CA PRO A 149 -6.06 2.68 20.45
C PRO A 149 -6.90 1.40 20.33
N SER A 150 -7.71 1.31 19.27
CA SER A 150 -8.58 0.17 18.99
C SER A 150 -8.33 -0.37 17.59
N ASP A 151 -8.13 -1.69 17.50
CA ASP A 151 -7.98 -2.45 16.24
C ASP A 151 -9.28 -3.20 15.87
N THR A 152 -10.43 -2.77 16.41
CA THR A 152 -11.74 -3.41 16.16
C THR A 152 -12.12 -3.48 14.67
N ARG A 153 -11.55 -2.61 13.84
CA ARG A 153 -11.71 -2.62 12.37
C ARG A 153 -10.58 -3.41 11.71
N THR A 154 -10.42 -4.66 12.13
CA THR A 154 -9.50 -5.64 11.53
C THR A 154 -10.28 -6.54 10.59
N VAL A 155 -9.72 -6.80 9.40
CA VAL A 155 -10.25 -7.76 8.43
C VAL A 155 -9.17 -8.81 8.17
N ASN A 156 -9.39 -10.01 8.70
CA ASN A 156 -8.45 -11.12 8.55
C ASN A 156 -8.50 -11.67 7.12
N GLN A 157 -7.42 -12.30 6.68
CA GLN A 157 -7.31 -12.87 5.34
C GLN A 157 -8.48 -13.81 4.97
N ALA A 158 -8.96 -14.60 5.94
CA ALA A 158 -10.12 -15.47 5.76
C ALA A 158 -11.41 -14.71 5.37
N ASP A 159 -11.50 -13.44 5.74
CA ASP A 159 -12.66 -12.57 5.51
C ASP A 159 -12.50 -11.68 4.25
N TRP A 160 -11.37 -11.78 3.53
CA TRP A 160 -11.18 -11.00 2.31
C TRP A 160 -12.17 -11.45 1.23
N ASN A 161 -12.74 -10.46 0.54
CA ASN A 161 -13.70 -10.69 -0.53
C ASN A 161 -13.00 -10.79 -1.89
N GLN A 162 -13.65 -11.45 -2.85
CA GLN A 162 -13.14 -11.73 -4.21
C GLN A 162 -11.93 -12.67 -4.23
N ASP A 163 -10.81 -12.26 -3.64
CA ASP A 163 -9.57 -13.02 -3.61
C ASP A 163 -8.91 -12.95 -2.23
N ARG A 164 -8.80 -14.11 -1.57
CA ARG A 164 -8.17 -14.25 -0.26
C ARG A 164 -6.65 -14.36 -0.33
N LEU A 165 -6.10 -14.59 -1.51
CA LEU A 165 -4.67 -14.84 -1.71
C LEU A 165 -4.16 -16.01 -0.85
N ASP A 166 -4.98 -17.07 -0.77
CA ASP A 166 -4.70 -18.35 -0.12
C ASP A 166 -4.68 -19.52 -1.14
N GLY A 167 -4.58 -19.17 -2.43
CA GLY A 167 -4.63 -20.11 -3.55
C GLY A 167 -6.04 -20.49 -4.01
N THR A 168 -7.11 -20.13 -3.28
CA THR A 168 -8.49 -20.51 -3.64
C THR A 168 -9.23 -19.44 -4.45
N GLY A 169 -8.70 -18.21 -4.48
CA GLY A 169 -9.30 -17.07 -5.18
C GLY A 169 -9.02 -17.05 -6.69
N PRO A 170 -9.66 -16.14 -7.44
CA PRO A 170 -9.54 -16.03 -8.89
C PRO A 170 -8.10 -15.85 -9.41
N SER A 171 -7.18 -15.26 -8.63
CA SER A 171 -5.77 -15.12 -9.04
C SER A 171 -4.97 -16.43 -8.91
N GLY A 172 -5.40 -17.37 -8.07
CA GLY A 172 -4.62 -18.57 -7.71
C GLY A 172 -3.34 -18.30 -6.92
N LEU A 173 -3.13 -17.06 -6.44
CA LEU A 173 -1.91 -16.67 -5.72
C LEU A 173 -2.01 -16.96 -4.22
N THR A 174 -0.85 -17.17 -3.58
CA THR A 174 -0.69 -17.27 -2.13
C THR A 174 0.28 -16.20 -1.63
N LEU A 175 -0.04 -15.57 -0.48
CA LEU A 175 0.71 -14.45 0.10
C LEU A 175 1.60 -14.84 1.28
#